data_AF-A0A3D1R2Z2-F1
#
_entry.id   AF-A0A3D1R2Z2-F1
#
_cell.length_a   1.000
_cell.length_b   1.000
_cell.length_c   1.000
_cell.angle_alpha   90.00
_cell.angle_beta   90.00
_cell.angle_gamma   90.00
#
_symmetry.space_group_name_H-M   'P 1'
#
loop_
_entity.id
_entity.type
_entity.pdbx_description
1 polymer ?
#
loop_
_entity_poly.entity_id
_entity_poly.type
_entity_poly.pdbx_seq_one_letter_code
_entity_poly.pdbx_strand_id
1 'polypeptide(L)' 'PQSHGRLREVIMGPDGELYVTTSNCDGRGSCPPEKDQSLRITRR' A
#
# COMPACT_ATOMS: atom_id res chain seq x y z
N PRO A 1 -0.66 6.10 -15.24
CA PRO A 1 -0.24 5.90 -13.83
C PRO A 1 -0.42 4.42 -13.44
N GLN A 2 0.66 3.74 -13.09
CA GLN A 2 0.58 2.35 -12.63
C GLN A 2 -0.13 2.36 -11.27
N SER A 3 -1.31 1.76 -11.19
CA SER A 3 -2.05 1.62 -9.93
C SER A 3 -1.27 0.74 -8.95
N HIS A 4 -1.34 1.02 -7.64
CA HIS A 4 -0.70 0.22 -6.58
C HIS A 4 -1.32 -1.18 -6.39
N GLY A 5 -2.43 -1.47 -7.08
CA GLY A 5 -3.10 -2.78 -7.03
C GLY A 5 -3.99 -2.94 -5.79
N ARG A 6 -3.95 -4.12 -5.16
CA ARG A 6 -4.78 -4.48 -4.01
C ARG A 6 -4.23 -3.84 -2.74
N LEU A 7 -5.08 -3.12 -2.02
CA LEU A 7 -4.79 -2.53 -0.71
C LEU A 7 -5.39 -3.41 0.39
N ARG A 8 -4.75 -3.48 1.56
CA ARG A 8 -5.20 -4.38 2.64
C ARG A 8 -5.35 -3.73 4.01
N GLU A 9 -4.33 -3.02 4.49
CA GLU A 9 -4.36 -2.35 5.79
C GLU A 9 -4.35 -0.84 5.57
N VAL A 10 -5.05 -0.12 6.45
CA VAL A 10 -4.96 1.34 6.54
C VAL A 10 -4.92 1.75 8.01
N ILE A 11 -3.90 2.50 8.40
CA ILE A 11 -3.77 3.05 9.76
C ILE A 11 -3.38 4.53 9.71
N MET A 12 -3.80 5.27 10.74
CA MET A 12 -3.22 6.58 11.04
C MET A 12 -1.92 6.38 11.81
N GLY A 13 -0.84 6.98 11.34
CA GLY A 13 0.43 7.00 12.05
C GLY A 13 0.44 8.01 13.21
N PRO A 14 1.39 7.89 14.16
CA PRO A 14 1.57 8.85 15.24
C PRO A 14 2.02 10.24 14.75
N ASP A 15 2.50 10.33 13.51
CA ASP A 15 2.83 11.55 12.78
C ASP A 15 1.61 12.22 12.13
N GLY A 16 0.41 11.65 12.30
CA GLY A 16 -0.83 12.20 11.76
C GLY A 16 -1.06 11.90 10.27
N GLU A 17 -0.19 11.12 9.65
CA GLU A 17 -0.30 10.74 8.23
C GLU A 17 -0.95 9.35 8.06
N LEU A 18 -1.45 9.07 6.86
CA LEU A 18 -2.12 7.81 6.56
C LEU A 18 -1.15 6.81 5.93
N TYR A 19 -1.09 5.61 6.51
CA TYR A 19 -0.25 4.51 6.04
C TYR A 19 -1.13 3.41 5.45
N VAL A 20 -0.72 2.88 4.30
CA VAL A 20 -1.45 1.85 3.56
C VAL A 20 -0.51 0.72 3.18
N THR A 21 -0.95 -0.53 3.32
CA THR A 21 -0.21 -1.68 2.77
C THR A 21 -0.86 -2.21 1.50
N THR A 22 -0.04 -2.65 0.55
CA THR A 22 -0.50 -3.45 -0.59
C THR A 22 -0.44 -4.94 -0.26
N SER A 23 -1.25 -5.75 -0.96
CA SER A 23 -1.29 -7.20 -0.79
C SER A 23 -1.40 -7.92 -2.14
N ASN A 24 -0.63 -7.47 -3.11
CA ASN A 24 -0.60 -8.02 -4.46
C ASN A 24 -0.09 -9.48 -4.50
N CYS A 25 0.70 -9.90 -3.52
CA CYS A 25 1.33 -11.22 -3.47
C CYS A 25 0.57 -12.27 -2.62
N ASP A 26 -0.70 -12.01 -2.26
CA ASP A 26 -1.52 -12.92 -1.43
C ASP A 26 -2.22 -14.06 -2.19
N GLY A 27 -1.84 -14.27 -3.46
CA GLY A 27 -2.43 -15.28 -4.35
C GLY A 27 -3.74 -14.86 -5.03
N ARG A 28 -4.25 -13.65 -4.77
CA ARG A 28 -5.46 -13.10 -5.44
C ARG A 28 -5.15 -11.94 -6.39
N GLY A 29 -3.89 -11.59 -6.55
CA GLY A 29 -3.41 -10.51 -7.42
C GLY A 29 -2.21 -10.93 -8.27
N SER A 30 -1.75 -10.02 -9.12
CA SER A 30 -0.47 -10.15 -9.82
C SER A 30 0.62 -9.55 -8.94
N CYS A 31 1.50 -10.39 -8.39
CA CYS A 31 2.61 -9.95 -7.55
C CYS A 31 3.67 -9.26 -8.42
N PRO A 32 3.90 -7.93 -8.26
CA PRO A 32 4.89 -7.22 -9.07
C PRO A 32 6.32 -7.49 -8.56
N PRO A 33 7.38 -7.17 -9.33
CA PRO A 33 8.76 -7.29 -8.88
C PRO A 33 9.07 -6.56 -7.56
N GLU A 34 8.41 -5.42 -7.34
CA GLU A 34 8.51 -4.60 -6.12
C GLU A 34 7.81 -5.22 -4.90
N LYS A 35 7.05 -6.31 -5.12
CA LYS A 35 6.23 -7.02 -4.13
C LYS A 35 5.23 -6.09 -3.42
N ASP A 36 4.85 -6.46 -2.21
CA ASP A 36 3.97 -5.66 -1.35
C ASP A 36 4.74 -4.49 -0.73
N GLN A 37 4.08 -3.35 -0.64
CA GLN A 37 4.65 -2.06 -0.26
C GLN A 37 3.90 -1.48 0.93
N SER A 38 4.62 -0.71 1.76
CA SER A 38 4.04 0.21 2.73
C SER A 38 4.11 1.63 2.16
N LEU A 39 2.95 2.26 1.99
CA LEU A 39 2.79 3.57 1.38
C LEU A 39 2.44 4.58 2.47
N ARG A 40 3.05 5.77 2.40
CA ARG A 40 2.69 6.91 3.25
C ARG A 40 2.05 7.99 2.38
N ILE A 41 0.82 8.36 2.71
CA ILE A 41 0.09 9.43 2.04
C ILE A 41 0.27 10.69 2.85
N THR A 42 0.93 11.68 2.27
CA THR A 42 1.14 12.99 2.90
C THR A 42 0.34 14.06 2.20
N ARG A 43 -0.11 15.07 2.95
CA ARG A 43 -0.60 16.32 2.34
C ARG A 43 0.60 17.19 2.00
N ARG A 44 0.60 17.75 0.79
CA ARG A 44 1.51 18.84 0.42
C ARG A 44 0.89 20.17 0.77
#